data_AF-A0A3M0ZWJ9-F1
#
_entry.id   AF-A0A3M0ZWJ9-F1
#
_cell.length_a   1.000
_cell.length_b   1.000
_cell.length_c   1.000
_cell.angle_alpha   90.00
_cell.angle_beta   90.00
_cell.angle_gamma   90.00
#
_symmetry.space_group_name_H-M   'P 1'
#
loop_
_entity.id
_entity.type
_entity.pdbx_description
1 polymer ?
#
loop_
_entity_poly.entity_id
_entity_poly.type
_entity_poly.pdbx_seq_one_letter_code
_entity_poly.pdbx_strand_id
1 'polypeptide(L)' 'MIATEGPIPLSRYMAEVLQHPVHGYYRRGDPFGARGDFVTAP' A
#
# COMPACT_ATOMS: atom_id res chain seq x y z
N MET A 1 -4.12 -16.45 -5.12
CA MET A 1 -2.68 -16.10 -5.16
C MET A 1 -1.88 -17.03 -4.28
N ILE A 2 -1.68 -16.83 -2.97
CA ILE A 2 -0.71 -17.68 -2.22
C ILE A 2 -1.08 -19.17 -2.19
N ALA A 3 -2.35 -19.49 -1.90
CA ALA A 3 -2.81 -20.87 -1.84
C ALA A 3 -2.77 -21.62 -3.19
N THR A 4 -2.74 -20.88 -4.31
CA THR A 4 -2.88 -21.43 -5.68
C THR A 4 -1.61 -21.30 -6.53
N GLU A 5 -0.80 -20.27 -6.28
CA GLU A 5 0.38 -19.89 -7.06
C GLU A 5 1.67 -19.94 -6.21
N GLY A 6 1.56 -20.29 -4.92
CA GLY A 6 2.67 -20.33 -3.98
C GLY A 6 3.03 -18.96 -3.38
N PRO A 7 4.11 -18.90 -2.58
CA PRO A 7 4.53 -17.69 -1.91
C PRO A 7 4.78 -16.53 -2.89
N ILE A 8 4.39 -15.32 -2.50
CA ILE A 8 4.69 -14.12 -3.28
C ILE A 8 5.91 -13.39 -2.72
N PRO A 9 6.75 -12.78 -3.57
CA PRO A 9 7.80 -11.88 -3.11
C PRO A 9 7.21 -10.73 -2.28
N LEU A 10 7.95 -10.30 -1.25
CA LEU A 10 7.54 -9.16 -0.42
C LEU A 10 7.28 -7.91 -1.26
N SER A 11 8.09 -7.68 -2.29
CA SER A 11 7.89 -6.56 -3.24
C SER A 11 6.52 -6.60 -3.92
N ARG A 12 6.05 -7.79 -4.31
CA ARG A 12 4.73 -7.97 -4.92
C ARG A 12 3.61 -7.73 -3.91
N TYR A 13 3.76 -8.25 -2.70
CA TYR A 13 2.81 -7.96 -1.61
C TYR A 13 2.71 -6.46 -1.34
N MET A 14 3.85 -5.78 -1.21
CA MET A 14 3.91 -4.33 -0.96
C MET A 14 3.27 -3.53 -2.09
N ALA A 15 3.49 -3.91 -3.36
CA ALA A 15 2.83 -3.26 -4.49
C ALA A 15 1.30 -3.36 -4.38
N GLU A 16 0.77 -4.54 -4.07
CA GLU A 16 -0.68 -4.74 -3.93
C GLU A 16 -1.24 -3.96 -2.75
N VAL A 17 -0.71 -4.12 -1.53
CA VAL A 17 -1.33 -3.48 -0.36
C VAL A 17 -1.21 -1.96 -0.35
N LEU A 18 -0.21 -1.40 -1.04
CA LEU A 18 -0.04 0.04 -1.14
C LEU A 18 -0.89 0.65 -2.26
N GLN A 19 -1.08 -0.06 -3.38
CA GLN A 19 -1.63 0.54 -4.61
C GLN A 19 -2.91 -0.12 -5.15
N HIS A 20 -3.39 -1.23 -4.56
CA HIS A 20 -4.60 -1.94 -5.04
C HIS A 20 -5.77 -0.98 -5.23
N PRO A 21 -6.50 -1.02 -6.37
CA PRO A 21 -7.46 0.02 -6.74
C PRO A 21 -8.57 0.26 -5.70
N VAL A 22 -8.96 -0.78 -4.96
CA VAL A 22 -10.04 -0.76 -3.95
C VAL A 22 -9.52 -0.81 -2.51
N HIS A 23 -8.35 -1.43 -2.29
CA HIS A 23 -7.85 -1.78 -0.95
C HIS A 23 -6.48 -1.16 -0.64
N GLY A 24 -5.87 -0.52 -1.63
CA GLY A 24 -4.56 0.09 -1.51
C GLY A 24 -4.59 1.22 -0.51
N TYR A 25 -3.62 1.23 0.38
CA TYR A 25 -3.48 2.25 1.41
C TYR A 25 -3.46 3.67 0.79
N TYR A 26 -2.66 3.89 -0.26
CA TYR A 26 -2.56 5.19 -0.94
C TYR A 26 -3.78 5.53 -1.82
N ARG A 27 -4.79 4.65 -1.91
CA ARG A 27 -6.03 4.91 -2.65
C ARG A 27 -7.15 5.43 -1.76
N ARG A 28 -7.03 5.35 -0.42
CA ARG A 28 -8.09 5.69 0.54
C ARG A 28 -8.11 7.14 1.02
N GLY A 29 -7.13 7.96 0.67
CA GLY A 29 -7.07 9.37 1.07
C GLY A 29 -5.70 9.99 0.81
N ASP A 30 -5.46 11.17 1.39
CA ASP A 30 -4.14 11.80 1.40
C ASP A 30 -3.42 11.44 2.71
N PRO A 31 -2.40 10.55 2.68
CA PRO A 31 -1.69 10.12 3.88
C PRO A 31 -0.60 11.11 4.30
N PHE A 32 -0.35 12.16 3.53
CA PHE A 32 0.71 13.13 3.82
C PHE A 32 0.18 14.41 4.49
N GLY A 33 1.04 15.02 5.30
CA GLY A 33 0.77 16.29 5.98
C GLY A 33 0.38 16.13 7.45
N ALA A 34 0.19 17.25 8.14
CA ALA A 34 0.03 17.28 9.61
C ALA A 34 -1.19 16.52 10.15
N ARG A 35 -2.16 16.19 9.29
CA ARG A 35 -3.34 15.38 9.63
C ARG A 35 -3.32 13.99 8.99
N GLY A 36 -2.30 13.69 8.18
CA GLY A 36 -2.06 12.38 7.60
C GLY A 36 -1.24 11.51 8.53
N ASP A 37 -0.95 10.30 8.08
CA ASP A 37 -0.13 9.35 8.83
C ASP A 37 1.36 9.70 8.75
N PHE A 38 1.77 10.50 7.76
CA PHE A 38 3.17 10.88 7.54
C PHE A 38 3.33 12.39 7.34
N VAL A 39 4.26 12.98 8.12
CA VAL A 39 4.75 14.34 7.89
C VAL A 39 6.11 14.26 7.21
N THR A 40 6.25 14.88 6.03
CA THR A 40 7.52 14.95 5.30
C THR A 40 8.14 16.35 5.46
N ALA A 41 9.46 16.44 5.27
CA ALA A 41 10.08 17.72 4.99
C ALA A 41 9.54 18.26 3.64
N PRO A 42 9.41 19.59 3.48
CA PRO A 42 9.02 20.21 2.21
C PRO A 42 10.08 20.01 1.11
#